data_AF-A0A7H4MNL1-F1
#
_entry.id   AF-A0A7H4MNL1-F1
#
_cell.length_a   1.000
_cell.length_b   1.000
_cell.length_c   1.000
_cell.angle_alpha   90.00
_cell.angle_beta   90.00
_cell.angle_gamma   90.00
#
_symmetry.space_group_name_H-M   'P 1'
#
loop_
_entity.id
_entity.type
_entity.pdbx_description
1 polymer ?
#
loop_
_entity_poly.entity_id
_entity_poly.type
_entity_poly.pdbx_seq_one_letter_code
_entity_poly.pdbx_strand_id
1 'polypeptide(L)'
;MRDLLTTIYRYRGFIWSSVKRDFQARYQTSMLGALWLVLQPLSMILVYTLVFSEVMKARMPDNTGPFAYSIYLCSGVLTWGLFTEMLDKGQSVFINNANLIKKLSFPKICLPIIVTLSAVLNFAIIFSLFLIFIIVTGNFPGWLFFSVIPVLLLQILFAGGLGMILGVMNVFFRDVGQLVGVALQFWFWFTPHCLRTEFITSMGEKSAAL
;
A
#
# COMPACT_ATOMS: atom_id res chain seq x y z
N MET A 1 -13.44 -27.15 1.92
CA MET A 1 -13.08 -26.17 0.86
C MET A 1 -14.23 -25.84 -0.09
N ARG A 2 -15.01 -26.81 -0.59
CA ARG A 2 -16.18 -26.54 -1.45
C ARG A 2 -17.21 -25.59 -0.81
N ASP A 3 -17.47 -25.74 0.49
CA ASP A 3 -18.40 -24.86 1.23
C ASP A 3 -17.92 -23.40 1.37
N LEU A 4 -16.61 -23.16 1.38
CA LEU A 4 -16.06 -21.79 1.43
C LEU A 4 -16.28 -21.08 0.10
N LEU A 5 -16.00 -21.76 -1.02
CA LEU A 5 -16.16 -21.19 -2.35
C LEU A 5 -17.63 -20.92 -2.68
N THR A 6 -18.54 -21.82 -2.32
CA THR A 6 -19.99 -21.59 -2.48
C THR A 6 -20.49 -20.46 -1.59
N THR A 7 -19.97 -20.33 -0.36
CA THR A 7 -20.29 -19.20 0.53
C THR A 7 -19.81 -17.88 -0.08
N ILE A 8 -18.57 -17.81 -0.57
CA ILE A 8 -18.04 -16.60 -1.22
C ILE A 8 -18.90 -16.23 -2.45
N TYR A 9 -19.25 -17.22 -3.28
CA TYR A 9 -20.06 -16.99 -4.48
C TYR A 9 -21.47 -16.48 -4.13
N ARG A 10 -22.10 -17.03 -3.07
CA ARG A 10 -23.43 -16.62 -2.60
C ARG A 10 -23.43 -15.20 -2.01
N TYR A 11 -22.35 -14.80 -1.35
CA TYR A 11 -22.21 -13.47 -0.73
C TYR A 11 -21.45 -12.46 -1.62
N ARG A 12 -21.20 -12.75 -2.90
CA ARG A 12 -20.49 -11.86 -3.84
C ARG A 12 -21.11 -10.46 -3.94
N GLY A 13 -22.45 -10.38 -3.94
CA GLY A 13 -23.16 -9.11 -4.00
C GLY A 13 -22.90 -8.25 -2.76
N PHE A 14 -22.81 -8.88 -1.59
CA PHE A 14 -22.47 -8.20 -0.34
C PHE A 14 -21.01 -7.74 -0.34
N ILE A 15 -20.07 -8.57 -0.78
CA ILE A 15 -18.65 -8.21 -0.88
C ILE A 15 -18.50 -6.99 -1.79
N TRP A 16 -19.10 -7.03 -2.98
CA TRP A 16 -19.04 -5.92 -3.93
C TRP A 16 -19.71 -4.65 -3.39
N SER A 17 -20.87 -4.78 -2.75
CA SER A 17 -21.55 -3.66 -2.11
C SER A 17 -20.71 -3.03 -0.99
N SER A 18 -20.04 -3.86 -0.18
CA SER A 18 -19.17 -3.41 0.90
C SER A 18 -17.94 -2.67 0.35
N VAL A 19 -17.31 -3.20 -0.69
CA VAL A 19 -16.18 -2.54 -1.38
C VAL A 19 -16.63 -1.22 -2.01
N LYS A 20 -17.78 -1.21 -2.70
CA LYS A 20 -18.33 0.03 -3.28
C LYS A 20 -18.61 1.07 -2.21
N ARG A 21 -19.17 0.65 -1.06
CA ARG A 21 -19.42 1.52 0.09
C ARG A 21 -18.13 2.08 0.68
N ASP A 22 -17.08 1.28 0.81
CA ASP A 22 -15.76 1.73 1.27
C ASP A 22 -15.20 2.83 0.37
N PHE A 23 -15.25 2.63 -0.95
CA PHE A 23 -14.82 3.64 -1.92
C PHE A 23 -15.69 4.89 -1.86
N GLN A 24 -17.00 4.72 -1.83
CA GLN A 24 -17.93 5.82 -1.71
C GLN A 24 -17.71 6.63 -0.42
N ALA A 25 -17.52 5.98 0.72
CA ALA A 25 -17.30 6.64 1.99
C ALA A 25 -16.02 7.51 1.98
N ARG A 26 -15.00 7.12 1.21
CA ARG A 26 -13.75 7.89 1.06
C ARG A 26 -13.89 9.14 0.18
N TYR A 27 -14.75 9.10 -0.83
CA TYR A 27 -14.81 10.16 -1.84
C TYR A 27 -16.14 10.95 -1.85
N GLN A 28 -17.17 10.52 -1.13
CA GLN A 28 -18.48 11.21 -1.11
C GLN A 28 -18.47 12.52 -0.31
N THR A 29 -17.61 12.68 0.69
CA THR A 29 -17.59 13.86 1.57
C THR A 29 -16.63 14.96 1.12
N SER A 30 -15.90 14.78 0.01
CA SER A 30 -14.91 15.74 -0.48
C SER A 30 -15.42 16.50 -1.71
N MET A 31 -15.25 17.82 -1.73
CA MET A 31 -15.66 18.67 -2.87
C MET A 31 -14.97 18.27 -4.20
N LEU A 32 -13.74 17.77 -4.12
CA LEU A 32 -12.98 17.26 -5.27
C LEU A 32 -13.24 15.78 -5.55
N GLY A 33 -13.90 15.06 -4.62
CA GLY A 33 -14.32 13.67 -4.78
C GLY A 33 -13.23 12.74 -5.31
N ALA A 34 -13.53 12.08 -6.43
CA ALA A 34 -12.63 11.12 -7.10
C ALA A 34 -11.33 11.75 -7.64
N LEU A 35 -11.25 13.07 -7.78
CA LEU A 35 -10.02 13.74 -8.24
C LEU A 35 -8.84 13.46 -7.29
N TRP A 36 -9.11 13.26 -5.99
CA TRP A 36 -8.10 12.94 -5.00
C TRP A 36 -7.36 11.62 -5.25
N LEU A 37 -8.00 10.64 -5.91
CA LEU A 37 -7.36 9.39 -6.32
C LEU A 37 -6.18 9.62 -7.26
N VAL A 38 -6.23 10.70 -8.04
CA VAL A 38 -5.22 11.05 -9.03
C VAL A 38 -4.26 12.09 -8.47
N LEU A 39 -4.78 13.05 -7.72
CA LEU A 39 -4.04 14.20 -7.23
C LEU A 39 -3.02 13.81 -6.15
N GLN A 40 -3.34 12.84 -5.29
CA GLN A 40 -2.43 12.37 -4.23
C GLN A 40 -1.21 11.61 -4.79
N PRO A 41 -1.35 10.64 -5.72
CA PRO A 41 -0.19 10.00 -6.35
C PRO A 41 0.62 10.97 -7.21
N LEU A 42 -0.05 11.88 -7.95
CA LEU A 42 0.64 12.88 -8.76
C LEU A 42 1.45 13.85 -7.90
N SER A 43 0.89 14.33 -6.79
CA SER A 43 1.62 15.23 -5.88
C SER A 43 2.84 14.52 -5.30
N MET A 44 2.72 13.25 -4.93
CA MET A 44 3.83 12.44 -4.46
C MET A 44 4.94 12.30 -5.52
N ILE A 45 4.59 11.95 -6.76
CA ILE A 45 5.55 11.88 -7.88
C ILE A 45 6.20 13.25 -8.13
N LEU A 46 5.42 14.32 -8.10
CA LEU A 46 5.87 15.69 -8.39
C LEU A 46 6.82 16.17 -7.28
N VAL A 47 6.45 16.01 -6.01
CA VAL A 47 7.29 16.36 -4.85
C VAL A 47 8.60 15.59 -4.91
N TYR A 48 8.58 14.26 -5.10
CA TYR A 48 9.82 13.50 -5.18
C TYR A 48 10.66 13.85 -6.40
N THR A 49 10.03 14.10 -7.54
CA THR A 49 10.76 14.52 -8.75
C THR A 49 11.39 15.89 -8.57
N LEU A 50 10.68 16.89 -8.05
CA LEU A 50 11.23 18.24 -7.86
C LEU A 50 12.29 18.29 -6.75
N VAL A 51 12.00 17.69 -5.59
CA VAL A 51 12.91 17.72 -4.44
C VAL A 51 14.18 16.93 -4.75
N PHE A 52 14.09 15.75 -5.35
CA PHE A 52 15.27 14.95 -5.65
C PHE A 52 15.99 15.34 -6.94
N SER A 53 15.32 15.96 -7.93
CA SER A 53 16.01 16.51 -9.10
C SER A 53 17.02 17.59 -8.68
N GLU A 54 16.62 18.51 -7.78
CA GLU A 54 17.52 19.55 -7.28
C GLU A 54 18.62 18.99 -6.35
N VAL A 55 18.31 17.98 -5.54
CA VAL A 55 19.30 17.34 -4.64
C VAL A 55 20.28 16.43 -5.41
N MET A 56 19.85 15.74 -6.46
CA MET A 56 20.69 14.80 -7.23
C MET A 56 21.57 15.47 -8.27
N LYS A 57 21.20 16.66 -8.78
CA LYS A 57 22.12 17.50 -9.59
C LYS A 57 23.47 17.71 -8.90
N ALA A 58 23.49 17.66 -7.56
CA ALA A 58 24.70 17.87 -6.76
C ALA A 58 25.51 16.59 -6.45
N ARG A 59 25.05 15.37 -6.78
CA ARG A 59 25.65 14.13 -6.23
C ARG A 59 25.89 12.94 -7.19
N MET A 60 25.43 12.93 -8.44
CA MET A 60 25.62 11.77 -9.34
C MET A 60 26.26 12.16 -10.68
N PRO A 61 27.51 11.72 -10.96
CA PRO A 61 28.16 11.85 -12.27
C PRO A 61 27.71 10.83 -13.32
N ASP A 62 27.03 9.74 -12.93
CA ASP A 62 26.82 8.58 -13.81
C ASP A 62 25.37 8.46 -14.34
N ASN A 63 25.16 9.04 -15.52
CA ASN A 63 24.39 8.58 -16.68
C ASN A 63 23.09 7.74 -16.55
N THR A 64 22.38 7.78 -15.42
CA THR A 64 20.99 7.32 -15.31
C THR A 64 20.11 8.54 -15.07
N GLY A 65 19.24 8.85 -16.03
CA GLY A 65 18.55 10.15 -16.12
C GLY A 65 17.80 10.57 -14.83
N PRO A 66 17.43 11.87 -14.73
CA PRO A 66 16.93 12.50 -13.49
C PRO A 66 15.67 11.84 -12.88
N PHE A 67 14.99 10.97 -13.63
CA PHE A 67 13.75 10.32 -13.22
C PHE A 67 13.94 8.93 -12.60
N ALA A 68 15.09 8.27 -12.80
CA ALA A 68 15.30 6.89 -12.34
C ALA A 68 15.20 6.75 -10.82
N TYR A 69 15.74 7.72 -10.07
CA TYR A 69 15.66 7.76 -8.62
C TYR A 69 14.24 7.97 -8.11
N SER A 70 13.50 8.90 -8.73
CA SER A 70 12.11 9.19 -8.38
C SER A 70 11.21 7.99 -8.60
N ILE A 71 11.42 7.25 -9.70
CA ILE A 71 10.71 6.00 -10.00
C ILE A 71 11.01 4.93 -8.95
N TYR A 72 12.28 4.76 -8.56
CA TYR A 72 12.68 3.84 -7.50
C TYR A 72 11.97 4.15 -6.17
N LEU A 73 12.02 5.41 -5.71
CA LEU A 73 11.34 5.83 -4.48
C LEU A 73 9.83 5.64 -4.55
N CYS A 74 9.21 6.08 -5.65
CA CYS A 74 7.77 5.94 -5.83
C CYS A 74 7.34 4.48 -5.77
N SER A 75 8.08 3.57 -6.41
CA SER A 75 7.76 2.13 -6.37
C SER A 75 7.78 1.54 -4.95
N GLY A 76 8.76 1.94 -4.13
CA GLY A 76 8.87 1.52 -2.74
C GLY A 76 7.72 2.04 -1.88
N VAL A 77 7.43 3.33 -1.97
CA VAL A 77 6.37 3.95 -1.17
C VAL A 77 4.97 3.49 -1.60
N LEU A 78 4.74 3.23 -2.89
CA LEU A 78 3.49 2.65 -3.38
C LEU A 78 3.25 1.26 -2.79
N THR A 79 4.28 0.42 -2.81
CA THR A 79 4.23 -0.93 -2.27
C THR A 79 4.04 -0.90 -0.76
N TRP A 80 4.71 0.01 -0.06
CA TRP A 80 4.50 0.25 1.36
C TRP A 80 3.07 0.73 1.67
N GLY A 81 2.51 1.61 0.83
CA GLY A 81 1.15 2.10 0.96
C GLY A 81 0.10 0.99 0.90
N LEU A 82 0.29 -0.01 0.02
CA LEU A 82 -0.57 -1.20 0.01
C LEU A 82 -0.48 -1.96 1.35
N PHE A 83 0.73 -2.14 1.89
CA PHE A 83 0.94 -2.85 3.14
C PHE A 83 0.24 -2.14 4.31
N THR A 84 0.49 -0.84 4.48
CA THR A 84 -0.12 -0.06 5.57
C THR A 84 -1.64 -0.01 5.44
N GLU A 85 -2.16 0.19 4.23
CA GLU A 85 -3.60 0.21 4.00
C GLU A 85 -4.27 -1.12 4.34
N MET A 86 -3.65 -2.25 3.99
CA MET A 86 -4.16 -3.57 4.33
C MET A 86 -4.21 -3.80 5.83
N LEU A 87 -3.17 -3.37 6.56
CA LEU A 87 -3.13 -3.51 8.02
C LEU A 87 -4.14 -2.59 8.71
N ASP A 88 -4.25 -1.33 8.30
CA ASP A 88 -5.19 -0.37 8.87
C ASP A 88 -6.66 -0.78 8.68
N LYS A 89 -6.99 -1.25 7.47
CA LYS A 89 -8.32 -1.82 7.19
C LYS A 89 -8.52 -3.12 7.95
N GLY A 90 -7.52 -4.00 7.98
CA GLY A 90 -7.57 -5.28 8.67
C GLY A 90 -7.82 -5.13 10.17
N GLN A 91 -7.12 -4.21 10.83
CA GLN A 91 -7.24 -4.01 12.27
C GLN A 91 -8.60 -3.43 12.69
N SER A 92 -9.22 -2.62 11.84
CA SER A 92 -10.49 -1.94 12.16
C SER A 92 -11.73 -2.67 11.63
N VAL A 93 -11.57 -3.70 10.79
CA VAL A 93 -12.68 -4.34 10.05
C VAL A 93 -13.78 -4.89 10.96
N PHE A 94 -13.41 -5.51 12.09
CA PHE A 94 -14.37 -6.12 13.01
C PHE A 94 -15.16 -5.07 13.78
N ILE A 95 -14.53 -3.96 14.14
CA ILE A 95 -15.16 -2.85 14.85
C ILE A 95 -16.13 -2.12 13.90
N ASN A 96 -15.66 -1.79 12.69
CA ASN A 96 -16.46 -1.08 11.69
C ASN A 96 -17.69 -1.87 11.24
N ASN A 97 -17.59 -3.21 11.22
CA ASN A 97 -18.69 -4.09 10.81
C ASN A 97 -19.41 -4.76 11.99
N ALA A 98 -19.17 -4.33 13.24
CA ALA A 98 -19.72 -4.97 14.44
C ALA A 98 -21.26 -5.08 14.41
N ASN A 99 -21.95 -4.05 13.92
CA ASN A 99 -23.41 -4.05 13.80
C ASN A 99 -23.92 -5.11 12.81
N LEU A 100 -23.20 -5.34 11.71
CA LEU A 100 -23.56 -6.34 10.71
C LEU A 100 -23.30 -7.75 11.23
N ILE A 101 -22.16 -7.94 11.90
CA ILE A 101 -21.77 -9.23 12.49
C ILE A 101 -22.76 -9.68 13.57
N LYS A 102 -23.30 -8.74 14.36
CA LYS A 102 -24.26 -9.06 15.44
C LYS A 102 -25.69 -9.31 14.95
N LYS A 103 -26.11 -8.67 13.84
CA LYS A 103 -27.51 -8.69 13.38
C LYS A 103 -27.79 -9.72 12.28
N LEU A 104 -26.78 -10.21 11.59
CA LEU A 104 -26.91 -11.15 10.48
C LEU A 104 -26.00 -12.36 10.73
N SER A 105 -26.45 -13.56 10.39
CA SER A 105 -25.62 -14.77 10.35
C SER A 105 -24.57 -14.64 9.24
N PHE A 106 -23.48 -13.93 9.54
CA PHE A 106 -22.48 -13.56 8.56
C PHE A 106 -21.27 -14.50 8.57
N PRO A 107 -20.85 -15.05 7.41
CA PRO A 107 -19.64 -15.83 7.32
C PRO A 107 -18.40 -14.94 7.52
N LYS A 108 -17.63 -15.21 8.59
CA LYS A 108 -16.49 -14.38 9.01
C LYS A 108 -15.40 -14.24 7.93
N ILE A 109 -15.28 -15.20 7.01
CA ILE A 109 -14.29 -15.20 5.93
C ILE A 109 -14.49 -14.05 4.93
N CYS A 110 -15.70 -13.49 4.83
CA CYS A 110 -15.96 -12.40 3.89
C CYS A 110 -15.29 -11.08 4.31
N LEU A 111 -15.02 -10.86 5.61
CA LEU A 111 -14.34 -9.64 6.08
C LEU A 111 -12.90 -9.52 5.55
N PRO A 112 -12.02 -10.54 5.69
CA PRO A 112 -10.70 -10.50 5.06
C PRO A 112 -10.75 -10.29 3.56
N ILE A 113 -11.70 -10.91 2.86
CA ILE A 113 -11.84 -10.75 1.41
C ILE A 113 -12.20 -9.30 1.07
N ILE A 114 -13.12 -8.68 1.80
CA ILE A 114 -13.50 -7.28 1.58
C ILE A 114 -12.30 -6.36 1.82
N VAL A 115 -11.55 -6.56 2.92
CA VAL A 115 -10.36 -5.77 3.24
C VAL A 115 -9.32 -5.87 2.12
N THR A 116 -8.96 -7.11 1.75
CA THR A 116 -7.96 -7.36 0.71
C THR A 116 -8.40 -6.78 -0.63
N LEU A 117 -9.65 -7.03 -1.06
CA LEU A 117 -10.14 -6.54 -2.35
C LEU A 117 -10.23 -5.01 -2.37
N SER A 118 -10.67 -4.39 -1.27
CA SER A 118 -10.75 -2.93 -1.13
C SER A 118 -9.37 -2.27 -1.21
N ALA A 119 -8.36 -2.83 -0.53
CA ALA A 119 -6.99 -2.32 -0.57
C ALA A 119 -6.33 -2.57 -1.94
N VAL A 120 -6.49 -3.76 -2.51
CA VAL A 120 -5.93 -4.11 -3.83
C VAL A 120 -6.54 -3.26 -4.94
N LEU A 121 -7.85 -2.96 -4.90
CA LEU A 121 -8.46 -2.04 -5.87
C LEU A 121 -7.91 -0.63 -5.74
N ASN A 122 -7.70 -0.13 -4.51
CA ASN A 122 -7.11 1.19 -4.32
C ASN A 122 -5.67 1.24 -4.84
N PHE A 123 -4.87 0.24 -4.49
CA PHE A 123 -3.54 0.07 -5.03
C PHE A 123 -3.53 -0.06 -6.55
N ALA A 124 -4.45 -0.81 -7.16
CA ALA A 124 -4.52 -0.97 -8.61
C ALA A 124 -4.78 0.35 -9.33
N ILE A 125 -5.63 1.23 -8.79
CA ILE A 125 -5.87 2.57 -9.32
C ILE A 125 -4.57 3.37 -9.29
N ILE A 126 -3.94 3.46 -8.12
CA ILE A 126 -2.71 4.24 -7.94
C ILE A 126 -1.56 3.67 -8.80
N PHE A 127 -1.42 2.35 -8.82
CA PHE A 127 -0.41 1.62 -9.59
C PHE A 127 -0.61 1.80 -11.09
N SER A 128 -1.86 1.82 -11.59
CA SER A 128 -2.14 2.10 -13.00
C SER A 128 -1.70 3.50 -13.43
N LEU A 129 -1.92 4.52 -12.58
CA LEU A 129 -1.45 5.89 -12.83
C LEU A 129 0.08 5.95 -12.86
N PHE A 130 0.74 5.27 -11.93
CA PHE A 130 2.19 5.17 -11.89
C PHE A 130 2.76 4.45 -13.13
N LEU A 131 2.08 3.41 -13.61
CA LEU A 131 2.47 2.68 -14.80
C LEU A 131 2.36 3.55 -16.07
N ILE A 132 1.30 4.35 -16.20
CA ILE A 132 1.17 5.35 -17.27
C ILE A 132 2.35 6.34 -17.22
N PHE A 133 2.72 6.82 -16.02
CA PHE A 133 3.85 7.73 -15.84
C PHE A 133 5.19 7.12 -16.31
N ILE A 134 5.47 5.85 -15.99
CA ILE A 134 6.70 5.17 -16.43
C ILE A 134 6.72 4.99 -17.96
N ILE A 135 5.58 4.67 -18.57
CA ILE A 135 5.47 4.52 -20.02
C ILE A 135 5.74 5.87 -20.71
N VAL A 136 5.11 6.95 -20.25
CA VAL A 136 5.27 8.30 -20.82
C VAL A 136 6.71 8.80 -20.69
N THR A 137 7.39 8.47 -19.59
CA THR A 137 8.80 8.84 -19.38
C THR A 137 9.79 7.89 -20.07
N GLY A 138 9.33 6.83 -20.74
CA GLY A 138 10.20 5.88 -21.46
C GLY A 138 11.10 5.03 -20.57
N ASN A 139 10.89 5.01 -19.25
CA ASN A 139 11.73 4.31 -18.27
C ASN A 139 11.21 2.91 -17.94
N PHE A 140 10.62 2.20 -18.92
CA PHE A 140 10.00 0.90 -18.66
C PHE A 140 11.06 -0.17 -18.34
N PRO A 141 11.01 -0.84 -17.18
CA PRO A 141 12.06 -1.78 -16.73
C PRO A 141 12.08 -3.13 -17.48
N GLY A 142 11.30 -3.27 -18.56
CA GLY A 142 11.30 -4.47 -19.42
C GLY A 142 10.75 -5.71 -18.71
N TRP A 143 11.29 -6.88 -19.06
CA TRP A 143 10.84 -8.19 -18.55
C TRP A 143 10.97 -8.35 -17.02
N LEU A 144 11.88 -7.61 -16.38
CA LEU A 144 12.04 -7.61 -14.91
C LEU A 144 10.76 -7.20 -14.17
N PHE A 145 9.87 -6.43 -14.82
CA PHE A 145 8.59 -5.99 -14.27
C PHE A 145 7.71 -7.16 -13.78
N PHE A 146 7.75 -8.31 -14.46
CA PHE A 146 6.92 -9.47 -14.09
C PHE A 146 7.32 -10.08 -12.74
N SER A 147 8.54 -9.86 -12.26
CA SER A 147 9.01 -10.33 -10.95
C SER A 147 8.28 -9.65 -9.79
N VAL A 148 7.61 -8.52 -10.04
CA VAL A 148 6.80 -7.81 -9.03
C VAL A 148 5.56 -8.60 -8.64
N ILE A 149 5.00 -9.40 -9.55
CA ILE A 149 3.75 -10.16 -9.32
C ILE A 149 3.87 -11.14 -8.14
N PRO A 150 4.85 -12.08 -8.09
CA PRO A 150 4.97 -13.02 -6.97
C PRO A 150 5.26 -12.31 -5.65
N VAL A 151 6.03 -11.22 -5.67
CA VAL A 151 6.35 -10.43 -4.47
C VAL A 151 5.10 -9.75 -3.91
N LEU A 152 4.30 -9.10 -4.76
CA LEU A 152 3.04 -8.50 -4.36
C LEU A 152 2.06 -9.55 -3.80
N LEU A 153 2.02 -10.74 -4.38
CA LEU A 153 1.14 -11.80 -3.93
C LEU A 153 1.51 -12.28 -2.53
N LEU A 154 2.80 -12.49 -2.27
CA LEU A 154 3.31 -12.81 -0.93
C LEU A 154 3.01 -11.69 0.08
N GLN A 155 3.21 -10.43 -0.32
CA GLN A 155 2.90 -9.28 0.52
C GLN A 155 1.41 -9.19 0.87
N ILE A 156 0.52 -9.41 -0.10
CA ILE A 156 -0.93 -9.42 0.12
C ILE A 156 -1.32 -10.52 1.11
N LEU A 157 -0.76 -11.72 0.97
CA LEU A 157 -1.02 -12.82 1.90
C LEU A 157 -0.51 -12.51 3.31
N PHE A 158 0.71 -11.97 3.40
CA PHE A 158 1.33 -11.61 4.68
C PHE A 158 0.57 -10.47 5.39
N ALA A 159 0.28 -9.37 4.67
CA ALA A 159 -0.46 -8.23 5.20
C ALA A 159 -1.90 -8.61 5.56
N GLY A 160 -2.55 -9.46 4.76
CA GLY A 160 -3.88 -9.97 5.05
C GLY A 160 -3.90 -10.82 6.32
N GLY A 161 -2.93 -11.73 6.47
CA GLY A 161 -2.80 -12.55 7.68
C GLY A 161 -2.52 -11.72 8.93
N LEU A 162 -1.52 -10.84 8.87
CA LEU A 162 -1.14 -9.95 9.97
C LEU A 162 -2.30 -9.02 10.34
N GLY A 163 -2.97 -8.42 9.34
CA GLY A 163 -4.11 -7.52 9.56
C GLY A 163 -5.29 -8.20 10.25
N MET A 164 -5.56 -9.48 9.96
CA MET A 164 -6.59 -10.25 10.66
C MET A 164 -6.22 -10.51 12.13
N ILE A 165 -4.96 -10.88 12.40
CA ILE A 165 -4.47 -11.08 13.77
C ILE A 165 -4.62 -9.78 14.57
N LEU A 166 -4.14 -8.66 14.01
CA LEU A 166 -4.29 -7.33 14.61
C LEU A 166 -5.75 -6.95 14.81
N GLY A 167 -6.63 -7.29 13.85
CA GLY A 167 -8.06 -7.02 13.94
C GLY A 167 -8.73 -7.75 15.10
N VAL A 168 -8.37 -9.01 15.33
CA VAL A 168 -8.86 -9.76 16.50
C VAL A 168 -8.34 -9.13 17.78
N MET A 169 -7.06 -8.78 17.86
CA MET A 169 -6.50 -8.12 19.06
C MET A 169 -7.15 -6.77 19.33
N ASN A 170 -7.41 -5.97 18.30
CA ASN A 170 -8.00 -4.65 18.42
C ASN A 170 -9.45 -4.68 18.96
N VAL A 171 -10.17 -5.79 18.75
CA VAL A 171 -11.49 -6.01 19.36
C VAL A 171 -11.40 -6.14 20.88
N PHE A 172 -10.34 -6.76 21.39
CA PHE A 172 -10.10 -6.90 22.84
C PHE A 172 -9.41 -5.67 23.44
N PHE A 173 -8.45 -5.08 22.70
CA PHE A 173 -7.60 -3.98 23.13
C PHE A 173 -7.63 -2.85 22.09
N ARG A 174 -8.42 -1.81 22.34
CA ARG A 174 -8.58 -0.68 21.39
C ARG A 174 -7.28 0.09 21.12
N ASP A 175 -6.34 0.05 22.05
CA ASP A 175 -5.05 0.76 21.93
C ASP A 175 -4.13 0.11 20.89
N VAL A 176 -4.37 -1.15 20.52
CA VAL A 176 -3.65 -1.84 19.44
C VAL A 176 -3.77 -1.04 18.14
N GLY A 177 -4.95 -0.48 17.87
CA GLY A 177 -5.20 0.42 16.74
C GLY A 177 -4.17 1.54 16.61
N GLN A 178 -3.95 2.25 17.72
CA GLN A 178 -3.06 3.39 17.78
C GLN A 178 -1.59 2.97 17.73
N LEU A 179 -1.23 1.92 18.48
CA LEU A 179 0.12 1.38 18.52
C LEU A 179 0.58 0.87 17.15
N VAL A 180 -0.29 0.19 16.40
CA VAL A 180 -0.01 -0.26 15.03
C VAL A 180 0.27 0.93 14.13
N GLY A 181 -0.53 2.00 14.21
CA GLY A 181 -0.30 3.20 13.41
C GLY A 181 1.07 3.83 13.66
N VAL A 182 1.49 3.93 14.93
CA VAL A 182 2.82 4.42 15.30
C VAL A 182 3.92 3.46 14.84
N ALA A 183 3.74 2.15 15.04
CA ALA A 183 4.70 1.14 14.64
C ALA A 183 4.93 1.14 13.12
N LEU A 184 3.88 1.33 12.32
CA LEU A 184 3.98 1.44 10.86
C LEU A 184 4.77 2.67 10.42
N GLN A 185 4.66 3.79 11.13
CA GLN A 185 5.49 4.97 10.84
C GLN A 185 6.96 4.68 11.09
N PHE A 186 7.32 4.05 12.22
CA PHE A 186 8.71 3.67 12.48
C PHE A 186 9.21 2.64 11.46
N TRP A 187 8.42 1.61 11.19
CA TRP A 187 8.80 0.53 10.26
C TRP A 187 9.08 1.08 8.86
N PHE A 188 8.32 2.06 8.38
CA PHE A 188 8.59 2.70 7.09
C PHE A 188 10.06 3.13 6.92
N TRP A 189 10.65 3.72 7.97
CA TRP A 189 12.04 4.20 7.96
C TRP A 189 13.08 3.09 8.03
N PHE A 190 12.73 1.91 8.56
CA PHE A 190 13.59 0.74 8.55
C PHE A 190 13.59 0.01 7.19
N THR A 191 12.66 0.34 6.29
CA THR A 191 12.54 -0.38 5.03
C THR A 191 13.64 0.06 4.03
N PRO A 192 14.31 -0.87 3.32
CA PRO A 192 15.47 -0.58 2.48
C PRO A 192 15.23 0.42 1.33
N HIS A 193 13.97 0.68 0.95
CA HIS A 193 13.67 1.70 -0.06
C HIS A 193 14.03 3.13 0.41
N CYS A 194 14.01 3.39 1.73
CA CYS A 194 14.42 4.67 2.32
C CYS A 194 15.93 4.70 2.58
N LEU A 195 16.48 3.56 3.01
CA LEU A 195 17.90 3.38 3.28
C LEU A 195 18.57 2.73 2.07
N ARG A 196 18.81 3.52 1.02
CA ARG A 196 19.66 3.08 -0.09
C ARG A 196 20.98 2.57 0.49
N THR A 197 21.25 1.28 0.28
CA THR A 197 22.40 0.55 0.84
C THR A 197 23.75 1.18 0.48
N GLU A 198 23.81 1.97 -0.60
CA GLU A 198 24.99 2.74 -1.03
C GLU A 198 25.42 3.82 -0.02
N PHE A 199 24.49 4.40 0.76
CA PHE A 199 24.85 5.38 1.80
C PHE A 199 25.59 4.73 2.98
N ILE A 200 25.24 3.49 3.31
CA ILE A 200 25.84 2.74 4.42
C ILE A 200 27.28 2.33 4.07
N THR A 201 27.53 1.89 2.82
CA THR A 201 28.89 1.59 2.36
C THR A 201 29.80 2.83 2.38
N SER A 202 29.29 4.02 1.99
CA SER A 202 30.09 5.25 2.06
C SER A 202 30.45 5.70 3.48
N MET A 203 29.62 5.38 4.48
CA MET A 203 29.89 5.68 5.88
C MET A 203 30.86 4.67 6.51
N GLY A 204 30.81 3.40 6.11
CA GLY A 204 31.80 2.39 6.50
C GLY A 204 33.20 2.72 5.99
N GLU A 205 33.31 3.24 4.77
CA GLU A 205 34.60 3.63 4.18
C GLU A 205 35.21 4.87 4.87
N LYS A 206 34.38 5.87 5.24
CA LYS A 206 34.85 7.03 6.02
C LYS A 206 35.25 6.71 7.46
N SER A 207 34.68 5.67 8.08
CA SER A 207 35.08 5.24 9.42
C SER A 207 36.32 4.35 9.42
N ALA A 208 36.70 3.75 8.29
CA ALA A 208 37.94 2.99 8.14
C ALA A 208 39.14 3.86 7.72
N ALA A 209 38.89 5.12 7.35
CA ALA A 209 39.88 6.12 6.96
C ALA A 209 40.24 7.12 8.09
N LEU A 210 39.75 6.89 9.31
CA LEU A 210 40.13 7.56 10.56
C LEU A 210 40.72 6.54 11.52
#